data_AF-A0A7V8SZV0-F1
#
_entry.id   AF-A0A7V8SZV0-F1
#
_cell.length_a   1.000
_cell.length_b   1.000
_cell.length_c   1.000
_cell.angle_alpha   90.00
_cell.angle_beta   90.00
_cell.angle_gamma   90.00
#
_symmetry.space_group_name_H-M   'P 1'
#
loop_
_entity.id
_entity.type
_entity.pdbx_description
1 polymer ?
#
loop_
_entity_poly.entity_id
_entity_poly.type
_entity_poly.pdbx_seq_one_letter_code
_entity_poly.pdbx_strand_id
1 'polypeptide(L)'
;HIEGVTGWSIGEPRRGPGGAAPADNQAEAESLYLKLESIILPLYYGERHKFLEVMQHAIAINGSFFNTQRMVQQYITDAYLR
;
A
#
# COMPACT_ATOMS: atom_id res chain seq x y z
N HIS A 1 -3.95 2.91 1.80
CA HIS A 1 -2.70 3.68 1.74
C HIS A 1 -3.05 5.10 1.31
N ILE A 2 -2.08 6.01 1.30
CA ILE A 2 -2.18 7.35 0.72
C ILE A 2 -1.02 7.48 -0.27
N GLU A 3 -1.33 7.73 -1.54
CA GLU A 3 -0.33 7.77 -2.63
C GLU A 3 0.74 8.82 -2.35
N GLY A 4 2.02 8.43 -2.44
CA GLY A 4 3.16 9.31 -2.18
C GLY A 4 3.37 9.69 -0.71
N VAL A 5 2.47 9.30 0.19
CA VAL A 5 2.59 9.58 1.64
C VAL A 5 2.90 8.31 2.41
N THR A 6 2.16 7.23 2.19
CA THR A 6 2.42 5.92 2.84
C THR A 6 2.92 4.87 1.84
N GLY A 7 3.33 5.29 0.64
CA GLY A 7 3.75 4.44 -0.47
C GLY A 7 2.92 4.66 -1.74
N TRP A 8 3.02 3.72 -2.69
CA TRP A 8 2.38 3.80 -3.99
C TRP A 8 1.66 2.49 -4.32
N SER A 9 0.49 2.58 -4.94
CA SER A 9 -0.18 1.39 -5.49
C SER A 9 0.52 0.93 -6.78
N ILE A 10 0.51 -0.36 -7.08
CA ILE A 10 0.99 -0.88 -8.37
C ILE A 10 -0.22 -1.42 -9.14
N GLY A 11 -0.29 -1.12 -10.43
CA GLY A 11 -1.43 -1.47 -11.28
C GLY A 11 -2.68 -0.62 -11.03
N GLU A 12 -3.72 -0.89 -11.81
CA GLU A 12 -5.00 -0.20 -11.69
C GLU A 12 -5.85 -0.73 -10.53
N PRO A 13 -6.62 0.14 -9.85
CA PRO A 13 -7.55 -0.30 -8.82
C PRO A 13 -8.63 -1.18 -9.44
N ARG A 14 -8.62 -2.49 -9.13
CA ARG A 14 -9.65 -3.44 -9.55
C ARG A 14 -10.97 -3.09 -8.86
N ARG A 15 -11.76 -2.20 -9.47
CA ARG A 15 -13.09 -1.79 -8.99
C ARG A 15 -14.15 -2.68 -9.63
N GLY A 16 -14.62 -3.70 -8.92
CA GLY A 16 -15.77 -4.50 -9.34
C GLY A 16 -16.18 -5.54 -8.30
N PRO A 17 -17.48 -5.79 -8.08
CA PRO A 17 -17.94 -6.86 -7.21
C PRO A 17 -17.54 -8.20 -7.85
N GLY A 18 -16.54 -8.87 -7.26
CA GLY A 18 -16.09 -10.19 -7.69
C GLY A 18 -14.60 -10.34 -8.00
N GLY A 19 -13.80 -9.26 -8.06
CA GLY A 19 -12.32 -9.33 -8.08
C GLY A 19 -11.66 -10.21 -9.17
N ALA A 20 -12.43 -10.72 -10.13
CA ALA A 20 -12.07 -11.84 -10.99
C ALA A 20 -11.79 -11.43 -12.45
N ALA A 21 -11.35 -10.19 -12.68
CA ALA A 21 -10.62 -9.92 -13.92
C ALA A 21 -9.26 -10.62 -13.78
N PRO A 22 -8.84 -11.48 -14.73
CA PRO A 22 -7.52 -12.09 -14.69
C PRO A 22 -6.48 -10.98 -14.56
N ALA A 23 -5.51 -11.18 -13.66
CA ALA A 23 -4.43 -10.23 -13.47
C ALA A 23 -3.67 -10.10 -14.79
N ASP A 24 -3.71 -8.91 -15.39
CA ASP A 24 -2.87 -8.60 -16.54
C ASP A 24 -1.45 -8.33 -16.03
N ASN A 25 -0.68 -9.40 -15.93
CA ASN A 25 0.69 -9.35 -15.43
C ASN A 25 1.57 -8.39 -16.24
N GLN A 26 1.28 -8.22 -17.54
CA GLN A 26 2.05 -7.31 -18.39
C GLN A 26 1.72 -5.86 -18.00
N ALA A 27 0.44 -5.51 -17.91
CA ALA A 27 0.02 -4.16 -17.50
C ALA A 27 0.48 -3.82 -16.07
N GLU A 28 0.44 -4.78 -15.13
CA GLU A 28 0.96 -4.57 -13.78
C GLU A 28 2.49 -4.36 -13.76
N ALA A 29 3.24 -5.12 -14.56
CA ALA A 29 4.68 -4.94 -14.69
C ALA A 29 5.02 -3.58 -15.30
N GLU A 30 4.33 -3.16 -16.36
CA GLU A 30 4.51 -1.84 -16.97
C GLU A 30 4.22 -0.71 -15.96
N SER A 31 3.13 -0.82 -15.20
CA SER A 31 2.79 0.12 -14.12
C SER A 31 3.90 0.18 -13.05
N LEU A 32 4.44 -0.96 -12.66
CA LEU A 32 5.54 -1.05 -11.71
C LEU A 32 6.79 -0.35 -12.21
N TYR A 33 7.24 -0.68 -13.42
CA TYR A 33 8.45 -0.10 -14.00
C TYR A 33 8.32 1.42 -14.18
N LEU A 34 7.18 1.89 -14.68
CA LEU A 34 6.91 3.32 -14.83
C LEU A 34 6.99 4.05 -13.48
N LYS A 35 6.37 3.52 -12.41
CA LYS A 35 6.45 4.14 -11.08
C LYS A 35 7.85 4.08 -10.47
N LEU A 36 8.58 2.98 -10.67
CA LEU A 36 9.96 2.87 -10.22
C LEU A 36 10.84 3.93 -10.89
N GLU A 37 10.80 4.00 -12.21
CA GLU A 37 11.64 4.89 -13.00
C GLU A 37 11.33 6.36 -12.74
N SER A 38 10.04 6.74 -12.78
CA SER A 38 9.66 8.17 -12.79
C SER A 38 9.48 8.78 -11.40
N ILE A 39 9.24 7.95 -10.37
CA ILE A 39 8.87 8.44 -9.03
C ILE A 39 9.79 7.87 -7.95
N ILE A 40 9.81 6.54 -7.80
CA ILE A 40 10.36 5.91 -6.59
C ILE A 40 11.89 5.94 -6.59
N LEU A 41 12.55 5.58 -7.69
CA LEU A 41 14.01 5.56 -7.76
C LEU A 41 14.63 6.97 -7.68
N PRO A 42 14.12 7.99 -8.40
CA PRO A 42 14.60 9.36 -8.23
C PRO A 42 14.45 9.87 -6.79
N LEU A 43 13.31 9.60 -6.15
CA LEU A 43 13.07 9.98 -4.75
C LEU A 43 14.04 9.25 -3.81
N TYR A 44 14.24 7.96 -4.01
CA TYR A 44 15.11 7.13 -3.17
C TYR A 44 16.58 7.55 -3.26
N TYR A 45 17.10 7.77 -4.47
CA TYR A 45 18.52 8.10 -4.67
C TYR A 45 18.82 9.60 -4.57
N GLY A 46 17.91 10.46 -5.00
CA GLY A 46 18.13 11.91 -5.08
C GLY A 46 17.59 12.69 -3.88
N GLU A 47 16.60 12.17 -3.16
CA GLU A 47 15.86 12.92 -2.13
C GLU A 47 15.60 12.08 -0.87
N ARG A 48 16.70 11.57 -0.28
CA ARG A 48 16.68 10.69 0.90
C ARG A 48 15.73 11.12 2.02
N HIS A 49 15.64 12.41 2.32
CA HIS A 49 14.77 12.96 3.37
C HIS A 49 13.29 12.73 3.07
N LYS A 50 12.83 13.01 1.84
CA LYS A 50 11.45 12.77 1.44
C LYS A 50 11.12 11.28 1.44
N PHE A 51 12.06 10.43 1.01
CA PHE A 51 11.85 8.98 1.11
C PHE A 51 11.69 8.51 2.56
N LEU A 52 12.46 9.09 3.51
CA LEU A 52 12.29 8.82 4.94
C LEU A 52 10.94 9.29 5.47
N GLU A 53 10.42 10.41 4.98
CA GLU A 53 9.08 10.87 5.35
C GLU A 53 8.03 9.85 4.91
N VAL A 54 8.12 9.32 3.69
CA VAL A 54 7.21 8.26 3.21
C VAL A 54 7.27 7.03 4.13
N MET A 55 8.48 6.60 4.51
CA MET A 55 8.67 5.48 5.44
C MET A 55 8.01 5.74 6.80
N GLN A 56 8.24 6.93 7.38
CA GLN A 56 7.67 7.29 8.69
C GLN A 56 6.15 7.30 8.68
N HIS A 57 5.54 7.90 7.65
CA HIS A 57 4.09 7.91 7.50
C HIS A 57 3.53 6.50 7.26
N ALA A 58 4.23 5.65 6.50
CA ALA A 58 3.83 4.25 6.34
C ALA A 58 3.81 3.52 7.70
N ILE A 59 4.82 3.70 8.54
CA ILE A 59 4.86 3.11 9.89
C ILE A 59 3.71 3.64 10.76
N ALA A 60 3.55 4.96 10.82
CA ALA A 60 2.57 5.60 11.70
C ALA A 60 1.13 5.26 11.30
N ILE A 61 0.82 5.36 10.01
CA ILE A 61 -0.55 5.21 9.50
C ILE A 61 -0.84 3.74 9.23
N ASN A 62 -0.07 3.06 8.39
CA ASN A 62 -0.40 1.66 8.07
C ASN A 62 -0.23 0.77 9.32
N GLY A 63 0.78 1.03 10.17
CA GLY A 63 0.98 0.28 11.41
C GLY A 63 -0.17 0.42 12.41
N SER A 64 -0.83 1.59 12.49
CA SER A 64 -2.00 1.75 13.36
C SER A 64 -3.22 0.96 12.87
N PHE A 65 -3.33 0.72 11.56
CA PHE A 65 -4.43 -0.07 10.97
C PHE A 65 -4.11 -1.57 10.91
N PHE A 66 -2.86 -1.95 10.65
CA PHE A 66 -2.46 -3.35 10.46
C PHE A 66 -1.56 -3.82 11.60
N ASN A 67 -2.14 -3.97 12.79
CA ASN A 67 -1.46 -4.56 13.94
C ASN A 67 -2.29 -5.65 14.61
N THR A 68 -1.58 -6.58 15.24
CA THR A 68 -2.17 -7.76 15.90
C THR A 68 -3.13 -7.39 17.01
N GLN A 69 -2.81 -6.36 17.81
CA GLN A 69 -3.68 -5.93 18.91
C GLN A 69 -5.07 -5.56 18.38
N ARG A 70 -5.14 -4.71 17.35
CA ARG A 70 -6.38 -4.30 16.70
C ARG A 70 -7.12 -5.49 16.07
N MET A 71 -6.40 -6.38 15.37
CA MET A 71 -6.98 -7.58 14.74
C MET A 71 -7.59 -8.53 15.78
N VAL A 72 -6.90 -8.79 16.88
CA VAL A 72 -7.38 -9.66 17.96
C VAL A 72 -8.59 -9.05 18.67
N GLN A 73 -8.57 -7.74 18.94
CA GLN A 73 -9.73 -7.03 19.49
C GLN A 73 -10.96 -7.16 18.59
N GLN A 74 -10.79 -6.99 17.27
CA GLN A 74 -11.88 -7.22 16.31
C GLN A 74 -12.37 -8.65 16.32
N TYR A 75 -11.47 -9.63 16.31
CA TYR A 75 -11.84 -11.04 16.34
C TYR A 75 -12.66 -11.40 17.58
N ILE A 76 -12.23 -10.94 18.76
CA ILE A 76 -12.97 -11.17 20.01
C ILE A 76 -14.37 -10.53 19.92
N THR A 77 -14.45 -9.29 19.45
CA THR A 77 -15.71 -8.55 19.36
C THR A 77 -16.68 -9.22 18.38
N ASP A 78 -16.22 -9.53 17.17
CA ASP A 78 -17.06 -10.01 16.06
C ASP A 78 -17.46 -11.49 16.21
N ALA A 79 -16.58 -12.31 16.81
CA ALA A 79 -16.80 -13.75 16.92
C ALA A 79 -17.38 -14.20 18.28
N TYR A 80 -17.12 -13.48 19.37
CA TYR A 80 -17.48 -13.94 20.73
C TYR A 80 -18.39 -13.01 21.52
N LEU A 81 -18.39 -11.70 21.25
CA LEU A 81 -19.16 -10.70 22.01
C LEU A 81 -20.37 -10.14 21.25
N ARG A 82 -20.78 -10.82 20.18
CA ARG A 82 -21.85 -10.37 19.31
C ARG A 82 -23.22 -10.35 20.01
#